data_AF-A0A970FND3-F1
#
_entry.id   AF-A0A970FND3-F1
#
_cell.length_a   1.000
_cell.length_b   1.000
_cell.length_c   1.000
_cell.angle_alpha   90.00
_cell.angle_beta   90.00
_cell.angle_gamma   90.00
#
_symmetry.space_group_name_H-M   'P 1'
#
loop_
_entity.id
_entity.type
_entity.pdbx_description
1 polymer ?
#
loop_
_entity_poly.entity_id
_entity_poly.type
_entity_poly.pdbx_seq_one_letter_code
_entity_poly.pdbx_strand_id
1 'polypeptide(L)'
;MRERLLYDLVSDRLKNPSAFFDESPNYYINLPDEPCSVAVIRLEDKDDIYSCFTNKEFDYLMLRVTEGINSKKSDACNFELFVKDDDIVLISAHESLNQDNFKDFIHEIFNFLQDNFDHPFAIGAGSIVPSPLQAHKSYIQALAALDTGLFLGNKQVVFFSGEMSEENLQYLYPFSDEAKIFKAIETGELSEVKKAVDGFFSNFECENQVDCNFIKKAGALLLNNIMRFCSEKNIDSSEIQKIIFKAIDDVAESRTLEMMSRRIVKVIEDILDQIHRNAPVNKFIQKAVNYIHNNYHKDISLKEAALELYISPAYLSFLFKNEMKITFIDYLNKYRIQMAKELLKDIRLKNYEVAFKVGFQDEKYFYKLFKKYTGLTASQYRDSLNALN
;
A
#
# COMPACT_ATOMS: atom_id res chain seq x y z
N MET A 1 -26.13 -16.86 10.77
CA MET A 1 -25.75 -18.06 9.99
C MET A 1 -26.09 -17.87 8.52
N ARG A 2 -27.29 -17.40 8.16
CA ARG A 2 -27.68 -16.94 6.80
C ARG A 2 -26.65 -16.02 6.14
N GLU A 3 -26.35 -14.87 6.74
CA GLU A 3 -25.43 -13.88 6.15
C GLU A 3 -24.03 -14.44 5.91
N ARG A 4 -23.54 -15.30 6.81
CA ARG A 4 -22.24 -15.95 6.64
C ARG A 4 -22.22 -16.86 5.41
N LEU A 5 -23.31 -17.58 5.14
CA LEU A 5 -23.42 -18.45 3.97
C LEU A 5 -23.40 -17.63 2.67
N LEU A 6 -24.13 -16.51 2.63
CA LEU A 6 -24.15 -15.58 1.50
C LEU A 6 -22.80 -14.88 1.31
N TYR A 7 -22.14 -14.49 2.40
CA TYR A 7 -20.79 -13.94 2.39
C TYR A 7 -19.78 -14.94 1.81
N ASP A 8 -19.81 -16.19 2.28
CA ASP A 8 -18.91 -17.24 1.82
C ASP A 8 -19.20 -17.60 0.34
N LEU A 9 -20.45 -17.50 -0.11
CA LEU A 9 -20.86 -17.69 -1.52
C LEU A 9 -20.22 -16.66 -2.45
N VAL A 10 -20.35 -15.36 -2.15
CA VAL A 10 -19.79 -14.30 -3.01
C VAL A 10 -18.27 -14.13 -2.86
N SER A 11 -17.69 -14.67 -1.79
CA SER A 11 -16.23 -14.61 -1.54
C SER A 11 -15.47 -15.84 -2.03
N ASP A 12 -16.16 -16.80 -2.65
CA ASP A 12 -15.62 -18.11 -3.05
C ASP A 12 -14.97 -18.89 -1.88
N ARG A 13 -15.65 -18.94 -0.73
CA ARG A 13 -15.19 -19.56 0.52
C ARG A 13 -16.12 -20.64 1.06
N LEU A 14 -17.09 -21.09 0.26
CA LEU A 14 -17.97 -22.19 0.66
C LEU A 14 -17.15 -23.45 0.91
N LYS A 15 -17.28 -23.99 2.12
CA LYS A 15 -16.56 -25.23 2.52
C LYS A 15 -17.06 -26.47 1.78
N ASN A 16 -18.34 -26.48 1.40
CA ASN A 16 -18.96 -27.60 0.71
C ASN A 16 -19.98 -27.09 -0.33
N PRO A 17 -19.52 -26.67 -1.53
CA PRO A 17 -20.40 -26.10 -2.56
C PRO A 17 -21.54 -27.03 -2.99
N SER A 18 -21.30 -28.35 -3.02
CA SER A 18 -22.30 -29.33 -3.45
C SER A 18 -23.49 -29.47 -2.49
N ALA A 19 -23.32 -29.09 -1.21
CA ALA A 19 -24.40 -29.13 -0.22
C ALA A 19 -25.17 -27.80 -0.12
N PHE A 20 -24.74 -26.76 -0.84
CA PHE A 20 -25.30 -25.41 -0.69
C PHE A 20 -26.82 -25.38 -0.93
N PHE A 21 -27.32 -26.00 -2.00
CA PHE A 21 -28.75 -25.99 -2.33
C PHE A 21 -29.61 -26.85 -1.40
N ASP A 22 -29.03 -27.86 -0.78
CA ASP A 22 -29.71 -28.70 0.22
C ASP A 22 -29.76 -28.00 1.59
N GLU A 23 -28.73 -27.23 1.92
CA GLU A 23 -28.59 -26.55 3.22
C GLU A 23 -29.21 -25.14 3.24
N SER A 24 -29.18 -24.41 2.12
CA SER A 24 -29.62 -23.01 2.04
C SER A 24 -31.09 -22.78 2.45
N PRO A 25 -32.06 -23.69 2.15
CA PRO A 25 -33.44 -23.51 2.60
C PRO A 25 -33.60 -23.56 4.11
N ASN A 26 -32.74 -24.30 4.82
CA ASN A 26 -32.74 -24.36 6.30
C ASN A 26 -32.36 -23.00 6.93
N TYR A 27 -31.74 -22.11 6.17
CA TYR A 27 -31.37 -20.76 6.58
C TYR A 27 -32.27 -19.67 5.98
N TYR A 28 -33.41 -20.06 5.40
CA TYR A 28 -34.35 -19.16 4.70
C TYR A 28 -33.69 -18.40 3.54
N ILE A 29 -32.75 -19.04 2.85
CA ILE A 29 -32.15 -18.53 1.61
C ILE A 29 -32.88 -19.19 0.44
N ASN A 30 -33.49 -18.38 -0.41
CA ASN A 30 -34.21 -18.83 -1.60
C ASN A 30 -33.42 -18.49 -2.88
N LEU A 31 -32.32 -19.21 -3.08
CA LEU A 31 -31.48 -19.15 -4.29
C LEU A 31 -31.48 -20.53 -4.96
N PRO A 32 -32.41 -20.80 -5.90
CA PRO A 32 -32.40 -22.06 -6.66
C PRO A 32 -31.15 -22.17 -7.53
N ASP A 33 -30.82 -23.39 -7.98
CA ASP A 33 -29.70 -23.63 -8.91
C ASP A 33 -30.07 -23.19 -10.34
N GLU A 34 -30.23 -21.88 -10.49
CA GLU A 34 -30.70 -21.20 -11.70
C GLU A 34 -29.72 -20.06 -12.06
N PRO A 35 -29.80 -19.53 -13.30
CA PRO A 35 -29.00 -18.38 -13.68
C PRO A 35 -29.17 -17.22 -12.67
N CYS A 36 -28.06 -16.66 -12.25
CA CYS A 36 -28.03 -15.64 -11.21
C CYS A 36 -27.14 -14.46 -11.59
N SER A 37 -27.39 -13.30 -10.99
CA SER A 37 -26.51 -12.13 -11.11
C SER A 37 -26.40 -11.42 -9.77
N VAL A 38 -25.30 -10.69 -9.59
CA VAL A 38 -25.03 -9.93 -8.37
C VAL A 38 -25.01 -8.44 -8.67
N ALA A 39 -25.64 -7.67 -7.80
CA ALA A 39 -25.50 -6.22 -7.75
C ALA A 39 -24.95 -5.78 -6.40
N VAL A 40 -24.14 -4.73 -6.40
CA VAL A 40 -23.58 -4.10 -5.21
C VAL A 40 -24.07 -2.66 -5.17
N ILE A 41 -24.72 -2.33 -4.07
CA ILE A 41 -25.31 -1.02 -3.80
C ILE A 41 -24.46 -0.35 -2.73
N ARG A 42 -23.95 0.84 -3.02
CA ARG A 42 -23.10 1.61 -2.12
C ARG A 42 -23.66 3.01 -1.93
N LEU A 43 -23.63 3.45 -0.68
CA LEU A 43 -23.85 4.85 -0.29
C LEU A 43 -22.61 5.67 -0.68
N GLU A 44 -22.78 6.70 -1.50
CA GLU A 44 -21.69 7.62 -1.86
C GLU A 44 -21.32 8.52 -0.66
N ASP A 45 -20.07 9.01 -0.62
CA ASP A 45 -19.54 9.92 0.42
C ASP A 45 -19.65 9.42 1.88
N LYS A 46 -19.22 8.18 2.12
CA LYS A 46 -19.15 7.56 3.47
C LYS A 46 -18.45 8.46 4.51
N ASP A 47 -17.38 9.17 4.14
CA ASP A 47 -16.58 9.96 5.09
C ASP A 47 -17.30 11.25 5.57
N ASP A 48 -18.08 11.92 4.71
CA ASP A 48 -18.89 13.08 5.10
C ASP A 48 -20.08 12.65 5.96
N ILE A 49 -20.63 11.46 5.70
CA ILE A 49 -21.74 10.85 6.45
C ILE A 49 -21.27 10.36 7.82
N TYR A 50 -20.14 9.66 7.95
CA TYR A 50 -19.58 9.26 9.26
C TYR A 50 -19.19 10.46 10.13
N SER A 51 -18.92 11.62 9.54
CA SER A 51 -18.72 12.86 10.30
C SER A 51 -20.03 13.42 10.88
N CYS A 52 -21.17 13.08 10.27
CA CYS A 52 -22.51 13.54 10.65
C CYS A 52 -23.33 12.51 11.44
N PHE A 53 -22.99 11.22 11.35
CA PHE A 53 -23.72 10.11 11.95
C PHE A 53 -22.87 9.35 12.97
N THR A 54 -23.50 8.96 14.08
CA THR A 54 -22.95 7.93 14.97
C THR A 54 -23.07 6.55 14.31
N ASN A 55 -22.18 5.59 14.65
CA ASN A 55 -22.23 4.22 14.11
C ASN A 55 -23.65 3.59 14.18
N LYS A 56 -24.43 3.92 15.22
CA LYS A 56 -25.81 3.44 15.38
C LYS A 56 -26.79 3.98 14.36
N GLU A 57 -26.61 5.21 13.90
CA GLU A 57 -27.49 5.83 12.91
C GLU A 57 -27.19 5.32 11.50
N PHE A 58 -25.91 5.03 11.21
CA PHE A 58 -25.52 4.35 9.98
C PHE A 58 -26.11 2.93 9.91
N ASP A 59 -25.98 2.14 10.98
CA ASP A 59 -26.58 0.81 11.07
C ASP A 59 -28.10 0.85 10.85
N TYR A 60 -28.78 1.86 11.41
CA TYR A 60 -30.22 2.04 11.24
C TYR A 60 -30.59 2.43 9.79
N LEU A 61 -29.81 3.28 9.13
CA LEU A 61 -29.99 3.60 7.72
C LEU A 61 -29.84 2.35 6.85
N MET A 62 -28.76 1.59 7.04
CA MET A 62 -28.50 0.37 6.27
C MET A 62 -29.61 -0.67 6.47
N LEU A 63 -30.15 -0.80 7.69
CA LEU A 63 -31.30 -1.64 7.97
C LEU A 63 -32.55 -1.19 7.20
N ARG A 64 -32.89 0.11 7.26
CA ARG A 64 -34.05 0.66 6.55
C ARG A 64 -33.94 0.52 5.04
N VAL A 65 -32.76 0.75 4.48
CA VAL A 65 -32.50 0.57 3.05
C VAL A 65 -32.72 -0.90 2.67
N THR A 66 -32.14 -1.83 3.42
CA THR A 66 -32.27 -3.27 3.18
C THR A 66 -33.72 -3.75 3.28
N GLU A 67 -34.47 -3.31 4.30
CA GLU A 67 -35.90 -3.60 4.45
C GLU A 67 -36.74 -2.99 3.32
N GLY A 68 -36.40 -1.76 2.91
CA GLY A 68 -37.04 -1.07 1.79
C GLY A 68 -36.90 -1.84 0.48
N ILE A 69 -35.68 -2.29 0.15
CA ILE A 69 -35.42 -3.09 -1.05
C ILE A 69 -36.10 -4.47 -0.92
N ASN A 70 -36.01 -5.14 0.22
CA ASN A 70 -36.67 -6.44 0.44
C ASN A 70 -38.20 -6.39 0.31
N SER A 71 -38.81 -5.22 0.52
CA SER A 71 -40.26 -5.04 0.33
C SER A 71 -40.68 -5.05 -1.15
N LYS A 72 -39.72 -4.88 -2.08
CA LYS A 72 -39.95 -4.95 -3.51
C LYS A 72 -40.13 -6.40 -3.92
N LYS A 73 -41.22 -6.67 -4.65
CA LYS A 73 -41.47 -7.96 -5.29
C LYS A 73 -41.21 -7.81 -6.77
N SER A 74 -40.44 -8.74 -7.32
CA SER A 74 -40.26 -8.87 -8.75
C SER A 74 -40.78 -10.24 -9.18
N ASP A 75 -41.74 -10.26 -10.09
CA ASP A 75 -42.21 -11.51 -10.71
C ASP A 75 -41.15 -12.10 -11.66
N ALA A 76 -40.09 -11.34 -11.96
CA ALA A 76 -39.03 -11.70 -12.89
C ALA A 76 -37.76 -12.24 -12.21
N CYS A 77 -37.58 -12.02 -10.90
CA CYS A 77 -36.46 -12.60 -10.16
C CYS A 77 -36.70 -12.75 -8.66
N ASN A 78 -36.25 -13.87 -8.09
CA ASN A 78 -36.03 -13.97 -6.65
C ASN A 78 -34.69 -13.32 -6.32
N PHE A 79 -34.57 -12.72 -5.14
CA PHE A 79 -33.29 -12.15 -4.71
C PHE A 79 -33.06 -12.26 -3.21
N GLU A 80 -31.78 -12.29 -2.83
CA GLU A 80 -31.32 -12.25 -1.46
C GLU A 80 -30.47 -11.02 -1.21
N LEU A 81 -30.71 -10.34 -0.09
CA LEU A 81 -29.91 -9.20 0.37
C LEU A 81 -29.11 -9.53 1.62
N PHE A 82 -27.90 -8.98 1.70
CA PHE A 82 -27.09 -8.93 2.91
C PHE A 82 -26.08 -7.78 2.83
N VAL A 83 -25.56 -7.37 3.98
CA VAL A 83 -24.52 -6.33 4.05
C VAL A 83 -23.14 -6.99 4.12
N LYS A 84 -22.20 -6.49 3.32
CA LYS A 84 -20.80 -6.90 3.31
C LYS A 84 -19.91 -5.67 3.17
N ASP A 85 -19.00 -5.46 4.12
CA ASP A 85 -18.01 -4.36 4.10
C ASP A 85 -18.66 -2.99 3.80
N ASP A 86 -19.77 -2.69 4.47
CA ASP A 86 -20.59 -1.47 4.33
C ASP A 86 -21.29 -1.29 2.97
N ASP A 87 -21.35 -2.34 2.14
CA ASP A 87 -22.13 -2.37 0.90
C ASP A 87 -23.30 -3.34 1.03
N ILE A 88 -24.41 -3.03 0.38
CA ILE A 88 -25.56 -3.94 0.27
C ILE A 88 -25.35 -4.79 -0.97
N VAL A 89 -25.28 -6.10 -0.79
CA VAL A 89 -25.11 -7.07 -1.87
C VAL A 89 -26.45 -7.72 -2.15
N LEU A 90 -26.87 -7.67 -3.42
CA LEU A 90 -28.06 -8.31 -3.95
C LEU A 90 -27.66 -9.45 -4.86
N ILE A 91 -28.14 -10.66 -4.57
CA ILE A 91 -27.99 -11.83 -5.44
C ILE A 91 -29.37 -12.16 -6.01
N SER A 92 -29.57 -11.98 -7.31
CA SER A 92 -30.80 -12.35 -8.00
C SER A 92 -30.64 -13.73 -8.65
N ALA A 93 -31.62 -14.62 -8.52
CA ALA A 93 -31.62 -15.94 -9.16
C ALA A 93 -33.02 -16.27 -9.69
N HIS A 94 -33.10 -16.63 -10.98
CA HIS A 94 -34.37 -17.02 -11.61
C HIS A 94 -34.16 -17.75 -12.93
N GLU A 95 -35.02 -18.74 -13.24
CA GLU A 95 -34.97 -19.53 -14.49
C GLU A 95 -35.06 -18.64 -15.74
N SER A 96 -35.91 -17.60 -15.69
CA SER A 96 -36.10 -16.64 -16.79
C SER A 96 -35.20 -15.39 -16.70
N LEU A 97 -34.20 -15.38 -15.81
CA LEU A 97 -33.31 -14.23 -15.65
C LEU A 97 -32.55 -13.98 -16.96
N ASN A 98 -32.67 -12.76 -17.48
CA ASN A 98 -31.97 -12.30 -18.66
C ASN A 98 -31.41 -10.89 -18.42
N GLN A 99 -30.57 -10.39 -19.33
CA GLN A 99 -29.91 -9.11 -19.08
C GLN A 99 -30.90 -7.95 -18.98
N ASP A 100 -32.00 -7.99 -19.70
CA ASP A 100 -32.95 -6.88 -19.79
C ASP A 100 -33.83 -6.81 -18.53
N ASN A 101 -34.42 -7.93 -18.10
CA ASN A 101 -35.25 -7.95 -16.89
C ASN A 101 -34.43 -7.66 -15.62
N PHE A 102 -33.17 -8.09 -15.58
CA PHE A 102 -32.28 -7.76 -14.48
C PHE A 102 -31.92 -6.27 -14.47
N LYS A 103 -31.63 -5.68 -15.65
CA LYS A 103 -31.39 -4.23 -15.76
C LYS A 103 -32.58 -3.41 -15.30
N ASP A 104 -33.77 -3.78 -15.74
CA ASP A 104 -35.02 -3.10 -15.36
C ASP A 104 -35.22 -3.15 -13.84
N PHE A 105 -34.99 -4.31 -13.23
CA PHE A 105 -35.11 -4.47 -11.77
C PHE A 105 -34.08 -3.64 -10.99
N ILE A 106 -32.83 -3.60 -11.45
CA ILE A 106 -31.79 -2.76 -10.82
C ILE A 106 -32.13 -1.27 -10.96
N HIS A 107 -32.67 -0.84 -12.11
CA HIS A 107 -33.15 0.53 -12.27
C HIS A 107 -34.36 0.85 -11.38
N GLU A 108 -35.27 -0.10 -11.16
CA GLU A 108 -36.37 0.06 -10.20
C GLU A 108 -35.85 0.27 -8.77
N ILE A 109 -34.90 -0.57 -8.33
CA ILE A 109 -34.26 -0.42 -7.02
C ILE A 109 -33.60 0.94 -6.91
N PHE A 110 -32.83 1.34 -7.92
CA PHE A 110 -32.14 2.62 -7.93
C PHE A 110 -33.10 3.80 -7.80
N ASN A 111 -34.18 3.84 -8.59
CA ASN A 111 -35.18 4.90 -8.52
C ASN A 111 -35.87 4.92 -7.14
N PHE A 112 -36.18 3.74 -6.59
CA PHE A 112 -36.72 3.65 -5.23
C PHE A 112 -35.78 4.27 -4.18
N LEU A 113 -34.47 4.02 -4.28
CA LEU A 113 -33.49 4.59 -3.37
C LEU A 113 -33.46 6.12 -3.46
N GLN A 114 -33.45 6.66 -4.68
CA GLN A 114 -33.46 8.10 -4.93
C GLN A 114 -34.74 8.78 -4.44
N ASP A 115 -35.90 8.12 -4.57
CA ASP A 115 -37.20 8.69 -4.18
C ASP A 115 -37.46 8.65 -2.66
N ASN A 116 -36.80 7.75 -1.92
CA ASN A 116 -37.13 7.45 -0.51
C ASN A 116 -36.02 7.79 0.48
N PHE A 117 -34.83 8.15 0.02
CA PHE A 117 -33.68 8.44 0.85
C PHE A 117 -32.94 9.68 0.32
N ASP A 118 -32.62 10.61 1.22
CA ASP A 118 -31.93 11.86 0.88
C ASP A 118 -30.40 11.69 0.67
N HIS A 119 -29.96 10.47 0.34
CA HIS A 119 -28.54 10.14 0.20
C HIS A 119 -28.22 9.61 -1.19
N PRO A 120 -27.07 9.97 -1.76
CA PRO A 120 -26.63 9.45 -3.04
C PRO A 120 -26.26 7.96 -2.93
N PHE A 121 -26.84 7.14 -3.81
CA PHE A 121 -26.50 5.73 -3.95
C PHE A 121 -25.92 5.47 -5.35
N ALA A 122 -24.99 4.53 -5.42
CA ALA A 122 -24.53 3.94 -6.67
C ALA A 122 -24.75 2.42 -6.66
N ILE A 123 -25.02 1.86 -7.84
CA ILE A 123 -25.20 0.43 -8.05
C ILE A 123 -24.28 -0.06 -9.17
N GLY A 124 -23.45 -1.05 -8.87
CA GLY A 124 -22.74 -1.84 -9.88
C GLY A 124 -23.38 -3.21 -10.01
N ALA A 125 -23.54 -3.71 -11.22
CA ALA A 125 -24.21 -4.97 -11.49
C ALA A 125 -23.33 -5.85 -12.40
N GLY A 126 -23.12 -7.10 -11.99
CA GLY A 126 -22.34 -8.09 -12.72
C GLY A 126 -23.10 -8.74 -13.88
N SER A 127 -22.40 -9.59 -14.64
CA SER A 127 -23.05 -10.43 -15.64
C SER A 127 -23.81 -11.60 -15.02
N ILE A 128 -24.72 -12.16 -15.79
CA ILE A 128 -25.44 -13.38 -15.42
C ILE A 128 -24.48 -14.57 -15.50
N VAL A 129 -24.40 -15.31 -14.40
CA VAL A 129 -23.68 -16.58 -14.29
C VAL A 129 -24.66 -17.74 -14.24
N PRO A 130 -24.26 -18.97 -14.62
CA PRO A 130 -25.20 -20.09 -14.75
C PRO A 130 -25.81 -20.60 -13.44
N SER A 131 -25.22 -20.28 -12.29
CA SER A 131 -25.60 -20.84 -10.99
C SER A 131 -25.12 -19.93 -9.84
N PRO A 132 -25.84 -19.86 -8.70
CA PRO A 132 -25.40 -19.15 -7.50
C PRO A 132 -24.01 -19.55 -7.01
N LEU A 133 -23.56 -20.79 -7.26
CA LEU A 133 -22.20 -21.23 -6.91
C LEU A 133 -21.10 -20.40 -7.62
N GLN A 134 -21.43 -19.72 -8.72
CA GLN A 134 -20.55 -18.80 -9.43
C GLN A 134 -20.81 -17.33 -9.11
N ALA A 135 -21.64 -17.02 -8.10
CA ALA A 135 -21.99 -15.66 -7.73
C ALA A 135 -20.76 -14.79 -7.40
N HIS A 136 -19.67 -15.39 -6.91
CA HIS A 136 -18.40 -14.68 -6.69
C HIS A 136 -17.88 -13.98 -7.96
N LYS A 137 -18.06 -14.55 -9.15
CA LYS A 137 -17.62 -13.94 -10.41
C LYS A 137 -18.45 -12.70 -10.73
N SER A 138 -19.77 -12.84 -10.66
CA SER A 138 -20.71 -11.73 -10.87
C SER A 138 -20.50 -10.63 -9.82
N TYR A 139 -20.20 -11.00 -8.57
CA TYR A 139 -19.89 -10.05 -7.49
C TYR A 139 -18.62 -9.24 -7.77
N ILE A 140 -17.52 -9.88 -8.20
CA ILE A 140 -16.29 -9.18 -8.58
C ILE A 140 -16.55 -8.20 -9.74
N GLN A 141 -17.33 -8.62 -10.74
CA GLN A 141 -17.73 -7.77 -11.85
C GLN A 141 -18.60 -6.58 -11.40
N ALA A 142 -19.53 -6.81 -10.48
CA ALA A 142 -20.39 -5.79 -9.91
C ALA A 142 -19.59 -4.72 -9.14
N LEU A 143 -18.61 -5.15 -8.33
CA LEU A 143 -17.68 -4.23 -7.66
C LEU A 143 -16.87 -3.40 -8.66
N ALA A 144 -16.31 -4.04 -9.69
CA ALA A 144 -15.55 -3.33 -10.73
C ALA A 144 -16.42 -2.30 -11.48
N ALA A 145 -17.66 -2.67 -11.82
CA ALA A 145 -18.63 -1.78 -12.44
C ALA A 145 -18.98 -0.58 -11.54
N LEU A 146 -19.21 -0.84 -10.25
CA LEU A 146 -19.54 0.17 -9.24
C LEU A 146 -18.40 1.19 -9.08
N ASP A 147 -17.18 0.71 -8.83
CA ASP A 147 -16.01 1.58 -8.62
C ASP A 147 -15.72 2.42 -9.88
N THR A 148 -15.93 1.85 -11.07
CA THR A 148 -15.83 2.56 -12.35
C THR A 148 -16.90 3.65 -12.49
N GLY A 149 -18.13 3.37 -12.09
CA GLY A 149 -19.26 4.31 -12.15
C GLY A 149 -19.09 5.53 -11.26
N LEU A 150 -18.77 5.29 -10.00
CA LEU A 150 -18.46 6.31 -8.99
C LEU A 150 -17.35 7.23 -9.46
N PHE A 151 -16.29 6.64 -10.00
CA PHE A 151 -15.14 7.36 -10.52
C PHE A 151 -15.46 8.21 -11.77
N LEU A 152 -16.37 7.74 -12.63
CA LEU A 152 -16.80 8.47 -13.81
C LEU A 152 -17.71 9.67 -13.47
N GLY A 153 -18.21 9.77 -12.23
CA GLY A 153 -18.92 10.93 -11.67
C GLY A 153 -20.29 11.22 -12.28
N ASN A 154 -20.72 10.41 -13.25
CA ASN A 154 -21.95 10.62 -14.04
C ASN A 154 -22.80 9.34 -14.17
N LYS A 155 -22.44 8.24 -13.52
CA LYS A 155 -23.18 6.96 -13.62
C LYS A 155 -23.41 6.35 -12.24
N GLN A 156 -24.61 6.59 -11.72
CA GLN A 156 -25.09 6.03 -10.45
C GLN A 156 -25.59 4.58 -10.61
N VAL A 157 -25.78 4.09 -11.84
CA VAL A 157 -26.01 2.66 -12.13
C VAL A 157 -25.09 2.22 -13.27
N VAL A 158 -24.31 1.16 -13.05
CA VAL A 158 -23.36 0.60 -14.03
C VAL A 158 -23.53 -0.91 -14.13
N PHE A 159 -23.77 -1.39 -15.35
CA PHE A 159 -23.84 -2.81 -15.67
C PHE A 159 -22.56 -3.27 -16.34
N PHE A 160 -22.08 -4.44 -15.93
CA PHE A 160 -21.04 -5.18 -16.63
C PHE A 160 -21.63 -5.78 -17.91
N SER A 161 -21.22 -5.31 -19.10
CA SER A 161 -21.70 -5.82 -20.40
C SER A 161 -20.79 -6.92 -20.94
N GLY A 162 -21.34 -7.93 -21.63
CA GLY A 162 -20.59 -9.08 -22.16
C GLY A 162 -19.64 -8.82 -23.33
N GLU A 163 -19.58 -7.59 -23.86
CA GLU A 163 -18.42 -7.11 -24.65
C GLU A 163 -17.20 -6.83 -23.76
N MET A 164 -17.38 -6.91 -22.44
CA MET A 164 -16.33 -6.95 -21.45
C MET A 164 -16.07 -8.43 -21.10
N SER A 165 -15.14 -9.06 -21.80
CA SER A 165 -14.60 -10.37 -21.43
C SER A 165 -13.90 -10.31 -20.06
N GLU A 166 -13.65 -11.45 -19.41
CA GLU A 166 -12.76 -11.52 -18.22
C GLU A 166 -11.37 -10.92 -18.51
N GLU A 167 -10.96 -10.85 -19.79
CA GLU A 167 -9.77 -10.11 -20.23
C GLU A 167 -9.99 -8.59 -20.12
N ASN A 168 -11.16 -8.06 -20.49
CA ASN A 168 -11.50 -6.62 -20.48
C ASN A 168 -11.63 -5.97 -19.07
N LEU A 169 -11.62 -6.75 -17.98
CA LEU A 169 -11.46 -6.20 -16.62
C LEU A 169 -10.07 -5.60 -16.39
N GLN A 170 -9.08 -5.99 -17.20
CA GLN A 170 -7.73 -5.44 -17.20
C GLN A 170 -7.64 -4.07 -17.91
N TYR A 171 -8.72 -3.62 -18.55
CA TYR A 171 -8.69 -2.56 -19.58
C TYR A 171 -9.24 -1.21 -19.14
N LEU A 172 -9.82 -1.11 -17.94
CA LEU A 172 -10.20 0.19 -17.38
C LEU A 172 -9.02 0.82 -16.61
N TYR A 173 -8.21 -0.01 -15.96
CA TYR A 173 -7.05 0.43 -15.22
C TYR A 173 -5.98 -0.68 -15.25
N PRO A 174 -4.78 -0.43 -15.78
CA PRO A 174 -3.73 -1.45 -15.90
C PRO A 174 -3.11 -1.88 -14.55
N PHE A 175 -3.86 -2.60 -13.72
CA PHE A 175 -3.40 -3.07 -12.39
C PHE A 175 -2.12 -3.91 -12.46
N SER A 176 -1.94 -4.69 -13.52
CA SER A 176 -0.69 -5.45 -13.74
C SER A 176 0.51 -4.55 -13.98
N ASP A 177 0.33 -3.38 -14.60
CA ASP A 177 1.40 -2.41 -14.82
C ASP A 177 1.60 -1.50 -13.60
N GLU A 178 0.53 -1.15 -12.89
CA GLU A 178 0.61 -0.52 -11.56
C GLU A 178 1.49 -1.35 -10.61
N ALA A 179 1.28 -2.67 -10.53
CA ALA A 179 2.12 -3.54 -9.71
C ALA A 179 3.61 -3.48 -10.12
N LYS A 180 3.91 -3.31 -11.42
CA LYS A 180 5.29 -3.09 -11.90
C LYS A 180 5.83 -1.72 -11.48
N ILE A 181 4.99 -0.68 -11.50
CA ILE A 181 5.33 0.65 -11.02
C ILE A 181 5.68 0.59 -9.53
N PHE A 182 4.86 -0.03 -8.68
CA PHE A 182 5.17 -0.19 -7.26
C PHE A 182 6.46 -0.96 -7.03
N LYS A 183 6.68 -2.06 -7.75
CA LYS A 183 7.94 -2.79 -7.68
C LYS A 183 9.14 -1.93 -8.09
N ALA A 184 9.00 -1.09 -9.11
CA ALA A 184 10.05 -0.17 -9.55
C ALA A 184 10.34 0.93 -8.50
N ILE A 185 9.31 1.41 -7.80
CA ILE A 185 9.46 2.32 -6.66
C ILE A 185 10.18 1.62 -5.50
N GLU A 186 9.85 0.34 -5.21
CA GLU A 186 10.54 -0.44 -4.18
C GLU A 186 12.02 -0.67 -4.49
N THR A 187 12.37 -0.95 -5.75
CA THR A 187 13.76 -1.17 -6.16
C THR A 187 14.54 0.13 -6.33
N GLY A 188 13.87 1.27 -6.52
CA GLY A 188 14.49 2.58 -6.72
C GLY A 188 15.18 2.76 -8.08
N GLU A 189 14.92 1.87 -9.03
CA GLU A 189 15.58 1.84 -10.34
C GLU A 189 14.80 2.71 -11.35
N LEU A 190 15.32 3.91 -11.64
CA LEU A 190 14.65 4.91 -12.48
C LEU A 190 14.35 4.42 -13.91
N SER A 191 15.22 3.56 -14.47
CA SER A 191 14.98 2.97 -15.80
C SER A 191 13.76 2.06 -15.82
N GLU A 192 13.52 1.32 -14.72
CA GLU A 192 12.36 0.44 -14.58
C GLU A 192 11.09 1.25 -14.31
N VAL A 193 11.18 2.36 -13.57
CA VAL A 193 10.05 3.29 -13.37
C VAL A 193 9.53 3.79 -14.70
N LYS A 194 10.41 4.35 -15.54
CA LYS A 194 10.01 4.89 -16.84
C LYS A 194 9.36 3.81 -17.70
N LYS A 195 9.98 2.64 -17.79
CA LYS A 195 9.46 1.51 -18.57
C LYS A 195 8.09 1.02 -18.06
N ALA A 196 7.88 0.99 -16.75
CA ALA A 196 6.62 0.57 -16.14
C ALA A 196 5.50 1.59 -16.37
N VAL A 197 5.79 2.89 -16.25
CA VAL A 197 4.82 3.97 -16.51
C VAL A 197 4.47 4.04 -18.01
N ASP A 198 5.46 3.94 -18.90
CA ASP A 198 5.20 3.89 -20.34
C ASP A 198 4.37 2.65 -20.71
N GLY A 199 4.64 1.50 -20.09
CA GLY A 199 3.83 0.28 -20.20
C GLY A 199 2.39 0.49 -19.75
N PHE A 200 2.18 1.14 -18.62
CA PHE A 200 0.84 1.49 -18.11
C PHE A 200 0.06 2.32 -19.14
N PHE A 201 0.66 3.37 -19.71
CA PHE A 201 -0.05 4.25 -20.65
C PHE A 201 -0.24 3.68 -22.05
N SER A 202 0.66 2.80 -22.50
CA SER A 202 0.53 2.17 -23.82
C SER A 202 -0.66 1.20 -23.92
N ASN A 203 -1.19 0.72 -22.79
CA ASN A 203 -2.47 -0.01 -22.77
C ASN A 203 -3.65 0.86 -23.27
N PHE A 204 -3.58 2.19 -23.15
CA PHE A 204 -4.61 3.09 -23.66
C PHE A 204 -4.37 3.51 -25.13
N GLU A 205 -3.19 3.25 -25.69
CA GLU A 205 -2.85 3.58 -27.08
C GLU A 205 -3.30 2.51 -28.07
N CYS A 206 -3.38 1.25 -27.64
CA CYS A 206 -3.80 0.13 -28.49
C CYS A 206 -5.30 0.14 -28.83
N GLU A 207 -6.10 0.94 -28.12
CA GLU A 207 -7.56 0.99 -28.28
C GLU A 207 -8.03 2.38 -28.72
N ASN A 208 -8.41 2.50 -29.99
CA ASN A 208 -8.73 3.76 -30.70
C ASN A 208 -9.96 4.55 -30.18
N GLN A 209 -10.46 4.35 -28.96
CA GLN A 209 -11.70 4.96 -28.46
C GLN A 209 -11.71 5.37 -26.97
N VAL A 210 -10.58 5.39 -26.26
CA VAL A 210 -10.57 5.79 -24.84
C VAL A 210 -10.72 7.32 -24.68
N ASP A 211 -11.73 7.77 -23.93
CA ASP A 211 -11.96 9.19 -23.65
C ASP A 211 -10.77 9.81 -22.88
N CYS A 212 -10.37 11.02 -23.25
CA CYS A 212 -9.24 11.68 -22.60
C CYS A 212 -9.49 11.98 -21.12
N ASN A 213 -10.73 12.21 -20.69
CA ASN A 213 -11.03 12.39 -19.27
C ASN A 213 -10.90 11.08 -18.52
N PHE A 214 -11.21 9.94 -19.14
CA PHE A 214 -10.98 8.63 -18.55
C PHE A 214 -9.50 8.42 -18.23
N ILE A 215 -8.61 8.69 -19.19
CA ILE A 215 -7.17 8.48 -18.99
C ILE A 215 -6.61 9.44 -17.93
N LYS A 216 -7.10 10.69 -17.90
CA LYS A 216 -6.74 11.65 -16.84
C LYS A 216 -7.15 11.14 -15.46
N LYS A 217 -8.36 10.61 -15.34
CA LYS A 217 -8.84 10.02 -14.11
C LYS A 217 -7.97 8.81 -13.72
N ALA A 218 -7.67 7.91 -14.66
CA ALA A 218 -6.76 6.77 -14.42
C ALA A 218 -5.37 7.24 -13.93
N GLY A 219 -4.82 8.30 -14.51
CA GLY A 219 -3.59 8.93 -14.03
C GLY A 219 -3.71 9.47 -12.60
N ALA A 220 -4.83 10.12 -12.25
CA ALA A 220 -5.09 10.59 -10.89
C ALA A 220 -5.26 9.44 -9.88
N LEU A 221 -5.92 8.35 -10.28
CA LEU A 221 -6.04 7.13 -9.47
C LEU A 221 -4.67 6.49 -9.19
N LEU A 222 -3.82 6.40 -10.20
CA LEU A 222 -2.44 5.94 -10.03
C LEU A 222 -1.67 6.81 -9.03
N LEU A 223 -1.83 8.13 -9.08
CA LEU A 223 -1.21 9.04 -8.11
C LEU A 223 -1.74 8.82 -6.68
N ASN A 224 -3.05 8.62 -6.51
CA ASN A 224 -3.64 8.27 -5.21
C ASN A 224 -3.14 6.92 -4.68
N ASN A 225 -3.02 5.91 -5.55
CA ASN A 225 -2.52 4.61 -5.15
C ASN A 225 -1.01 4.66 -4.82
N ILE A 226 -0.23 5.49 -5.51
CA ILE A 226 1.17 5.77 -5.15
C ILE A 226 1.26 6.44 -3.77
N MET A 227 0.35 7.38 -3.46
CA MET A 227 0.27 8.02 -2.14
C MET A 227 -0.03 6.98 -1.05
N ARG A 228 -1.03 6.14 -1.27
CA ARG A 228 -1.39 5.04 -0.37
C ARG A 228 -0.24 4.07 -0.19
N PHE A 229 0.42 3.67 -1.27
CA PHE A 229 1.60 2.80 -1.25
C PHE A 229 2.74 3.41 -0.40
N CYS A 230 3.03 4.71 -0.57
CA CYS A 230 4.02 5.40 0.26
C CYS A 230 3.62 5.36 1.75
N SER A 231 2.35 5.55 2.06
CA SER A 231 1.84 5.47 3.44
C SER A 231 1.97 4.07 4.03
N GLU A 232 1.56 3.03 3.30
CA GLU A 232 1.67 1.62 3.72
C GLU A 232 3.12 1.19 3.96
N LYS A 233 4.07 1.75 3.20
CA LYS A 233 5.50 1.51 3.38
C LYS A 233 6.15 2.37 4.46
N ASN A 234 5.40 3.23 5.16
CA ASN A 234 5.89 4.21 6.13
C ASN A 234 6.91 5.20 5.52
N ILE A 235 6.69 5.54 4.26
CA ILE A 235 7.51 6.46 3.46
C ILE A 235 6.85 7.85 3.35
N ASP A 236 5.61 7.99 3.81
CA ASP A 236 4.84 9.22 3.73
C ASP A 236 5.47 10.40 4.50
N SER A 237 5.41 11.59 3.89
CA SER A 237 5.88 12.86 4.46
C SER A 237 5.09 14.02 3.86
N SER A 238 5.04 15.17 4.56
CA SER A 238 4.36 16.38 4.06
C SER A 238 4.86 16.82 2.68
N GLU A 239 6.12 16.57 2.36
CA GLU A 239 6.74 16.91 1.08
C GLU A 239 6.27 15.97 -0.04
N ILE A 240 6.16 14.66 0.24
CA ILE A 240 5.62 13.68 -0.70
C ILE A 240 4.15 13.97 -1.00
N GLN A 241 3.35 14.28 0.03
CA GLN A 241 1.95 14.68 -0.14
C GLN A 241 1.82 15.90 -1.06
N LYS A 242 2.62 16.96 -0.84
CA LYS A 242 2.63 18.15 -1.72
C LYS A 242 3.00 17.83 -3.16
N ILE A 243 4.00 16.95 -3.37
CA ILE A 243 4.42 16.52 -4.71
C ILE A 243 3.25 15.82 -5.42
N ILE A 244 2.57 14.90 -4.74
CA ILE A 244 1.46 14.13 -5.31
C ILE A 244 0.22 15.01 -5.54
N PHE A 245 -0.15 15.89 -4.60
CA PHE A 245 -1.30 16.80 -4.81
C PHE A 245 -1.10 17.70 -6.02
N LYS A 246 0.09 18.28 -6.19
CA LYS A 246 0.41 19.07 -7.39
C LYS A 246 0.35 18.22 -8.66
N ALA A 247 0.80 16.97 -8.58
CA ALA A 247 0.76 16.05 -9.71
C ALA A 247 -0.65 15.75 -10.21
N ILE A 248 -1.63 15.69 -9.31
CA ILE A 248 -3.03 15.43 -9.64
C ILE A 248 -3.57 16.57 -10.53
N ASP A 249 -3.33 17.82 -10.13
CA ASP A 249 -3.69 19.01 -10.93
C ASP A 249 -2.99 18.99 -12.30
N ASP A 250 -1.68 18.71 -12.29
CA ASP A 250 -0.83 18.64 -13.48
C ASP A 250 -1.29 17.54 -14.48
N VAL A 251 -1.79 16.41 -13.98
CA VAL A 251 -2.37 15.32 -14.79
C VAL A 251 -3.71 15.75 -15.37
N ALA A 252 -4.58 16.43 -14.60
CA ALA A 252 -5.86 16.93 -15.10
C ALA A 252 -5.69 17.92 -16.28
N GLU A 253 -4.62 18.73 -16.25
CA GLU A 253 -4.27 19.68 -17.31
C GLU A 253 -3.55 19.05 -18.52
N SER A 254 -3.25 17.76 -18.48
CA SER A 254 -2.49 17.09 -19.55
C SER A 254 -3.32 16.96 -20.84
N ARG A 255 -2.68 17.23 -21.98
CA ARG A 255 -3.30 17.24 -23.32
C ARG A 255 -2.97 15.99 -24.15
N THR A 256 -1.95 15.25 -23.75
CA THR A 256 -1.50 14.03 -24.45
C THR A 256 -1.08 12.96 -23.43
N LEU A 257 -1.16 11.69 -23.85
CA LEU A 257 -0.69 10.55 -23.06
C LEU A 257 0.78 10.67 -22.69
N GLU A 258 1.61 11.05 -23.66
CA GLU A 258 3.04 11.29 -23.45
C GLU A 258 3.31 12.39 -22.41
N MET A 259 2.49 13.44 -22.35
CA MET A 259 2.64 14.47 -21.32
C MET A 259 2.24 13.96 -19.93
N MET A 260 1.21 13.11 -19.87
CA MET A 260 0.77 12.48 -18.63
C MET A 260 1.80 11.48 -18.10
N SER A 261 2.30 10.57 -18.96
CA SER A 261 3.37 9.63 -18.62
C SER A 261 4.58 10.38 -18.06
N ARG A 262 5.06 11.42 -18.75
CA ARG A 262 6.20 12.23 -18.28
C ARG A 262 5.96 12.87 -16.92
N ARG A 263 4.75 13.39 -16.66
CA ARG A 263 4.43 14.00 -15.36
C ARG A 263 4.42 12.96 -14.24
N ILE A 264 3.87 11.77 -14.47
CA ILE A 264 3.85 10.69 -13.48
C ILE A 264 5.25 10.14 -13.22
N VAL A 265 6.06 9.93 -14.27
CA VAL A 265 7.48 9.57 -14.11
C VAL A 265 8.20 10.61 -13.25
N LYS A 266 7.99 11.91 -13.54
CA LYS A 266 8.62 12.99 -12.79
C LYS A 266 8.24 13.00 -11.31
N VAL A 267 6.98 12.67 -11.00
CA VAL A 267 6.47 12.59 -9.63
C VAL A 267 7.10 11.43 -8.89
N ILE A 268 7.22 10.27 -9.53
CA ILE A 268 7.89 9.11 -8.95
C ILE A 268 9.39 9.39 -8.73
N GLU A 269 10.06 10.08 -9.67
CA GLU A 269 11.43 10.56 -9.49
C GLU A 269 11.56 11.48 -8.27
N ASP A 270 10.66 12.46 -8.13
CA ASP A 270 10.67 13.39 -7.02
C ASP A 270 10.39 12.68 -5.68
N ILE A 271 9.49 11.68 -5.68
CA ILE A 271 9.26 10.80 -4.54
C ILE A 271 10.53 10.02 -4.21
N LEU A 272 11.15 9.34 -5.17
CA LEU A 272 12.39 8.58 -4.95
C LEU A 272 13.52 9.48 -4.45
N ASP A 273 13.62 10.71 -4.93
CA ASP A 273 14.56 11.71 -4.42
C ASP A 273 14.22 12.14 -2.98
N GLN A 274 12.94 12.28 -2.63
CA GLN A 274 12.53 12.52 -1.24
C GLN A 274 12.80 11.30 -0.37
N ILE A 275 12.59 10.09 -0.88
CA ILE A 275 12.93 8.84 -0.20
C ILE A 275 14.42 8.77 0.00
N HIS A 276 15.27 9.13 -0.96
CA HIS A 276 16.71 9.16 -0.80
C HIS A 276 17.17 10.26 0.17
N ARG A 277 16.51 11.42 0.15
CA ARG A 277 16.77 12.53 1.10
C ARG A 277 16.33 12.19 2.53
N ASN A 278 15.23 11.47 2.68
CA ASN A 278 14.65 11.03 3.95
C ASN A 278 15.02 9.59 4.32
N ALA A 279 15.81 8.92 3.47
CA ALA A 279 16.27 7.55 3.67
C ALA A 279 17.06 7.50 4.97
N PRO A 280 17.13 6.33 5.64
CA PRO A 280 17.63 6.18 7.00
C PRO A 280 19.16 6.24 7.06
N VAL A 281 19.78 7.10 6.26
CA VAL A 281 21.20 7.43 6.26
C VAL A 281 21.66 7.80 7.68
N ASN A 282 20.83 8.56 8.43
CA ASN A 282 21.09 8.83 9.84
C ASN A 282 20.80 7.62 10.76
N LYS A 283 19.75 6.83 10.52
CA LYS A 283 19.40 5.69 11.41
C LYS A 283 20.38 4.51 11.29
N PHE A 284 20.86 4.17 10.10
CA PHE A 284 21.87 3.12 9.93
C PHE A 284 23.23 3.55 10.50
N ILE A 285 23.61 4.82 10.31
CA ILE A 285 24.81 5.37 10.95
C ILE A 285 24.64 5.42 12.47
N GLN A 286 23.50 5.85 13.01
CA GLN A 286 23.22 5.82 14.44
C GLN A 286 23.28 4.40 15.00
N LYS A 287 22.65 3.42 14.33
CA LYS A 287 22.72 2.01 14.73
C LYS A 287 24.15 1.47 14.71
N ALA A 288 24.94 1.82 13.70
CA ALA A 288 26.33 1.39 13.60
C ALA A 288 27.21 2.07 14.66
N VAL A 289 26.99 3.36 14.93
CA VAL A 289 27.64 4.09 16.03
C VAL A 289 27.30 3.47 17.37
N ASN A 290 26.03 3.17 17.63
CA ASN A 290 25.59 2.48 18.85
C ASN A 290 26.20 1.09 18.97
N TYR A 291 26.25 0.33 17.88
CA TYR A 291 26.91 -0.97 17.85
C TYR A 291 28.39 -0.87 18.23
N ILE A 292 29.11 0.11 17.67
CA ILE A 292 30.50 0.42 18.04
C ILE A 292 30.59 0.76 19.52
N HIS A 293 29.75 1.67 20.04
CA HIS A 293 29.80 2.11 21.43
C HIS A 293 29.54 0.96 22.41
N ASN A 294 28.67 0.01 22.05
CA ASN A 294 28.36 -1.14 22.88
C ASN A 294 29.40 -2.27 22.78
N ASN A 295 30.16 -2.34 21.68
CA ASN A 295 31.04 -3.49 21.39
C ASN A 295 32.51 -3.12 21.14
N TYR A 296 32.94 -1.87 21.32
CA TYR A 296 34.29 -1.41 20.99
C TYR A 296 35.41 -2.24 21.64
N HIS A 297 35.17 -2.80 22.83
CA HIS A 297 36.12 -3.59 23.59
C HIS A 297 36.35 -5.00 23.01
N LYS A 298 35.51 -5.44 22.06
CA LYS A 298 35.62 -6.72 21.36
C LYS A 298 36.35 -6.52 20.03
N ASP A 299 36.81 -7.62 19.42
CA ASP A 299 37.27 -7.59 18.04
C ASP A 299 36.05 -7.55 17.10
N ILE A 300 35.69 -6.34 16.66
CA ILE A 300 34.57 -6.11 15.75
C ILE A 300 35.05 -5.56 14.42
N SER A 301 34.42 -6.06 13.35
CA SER A 301 34.68 -5.69 11.97
C SER A 301 33.48 -4.99 11.34
N LEU A 302 33.75 -4.28 10.24
CA LEU A 302 32.69 -3.70 9.39
C LEU A 302 31.70 -4.78 8.93
N LYS A 303 32.17 -6.00 8.65
CA LYS A 303 31.33 -7.11 8.19
C LYS A 303 30.35 -7.56 9.28
N GLU A 304 30.82 -7.72 10.51
CA GLU A 304 29.97 -8.08 11.64
C GLU A 304 28.95 -6.99 11.97
N ALA A 305 29.37 -5.72 11.94
CA ALA A 305 28.46 -4.60 12.12
C ALA A 305 27.38 -4.56 11.02
N ALA A 306 27.76 -4.81 9.75
CA ALA A 306 26.80 -4.86 8.65
C ALA A 306 25.79 -6.01 8.80
N LEU A 307 26.24 -7.18 9.26
CA LEU A 307 25.39 -8.33 9.57
C LEU A 307 24.38 -8.00 10.68
N GLU A 308 24.83 -7.38 11.78
CA GLU A 308 23.95 -6.95 12.88
C GLU A 308 22.89 -5.94 12.42
N LEU A 309 23.24 -5.10 11.45
CA LEU A 309 22.36 -4.07 10.89
C LEU A 309 21.48 -4.58 9.73
N TYR A 310 21.60 -5.85 9.34
CA TYR A 310 20.90 -6.46 8.21
C TYR A 310 21.14 -5.73 6.86
N ILE A 311 22.37 -5.26 6.63
CA ILE A 311 22.78 -4.58 5.39
C ILE A 311 24.09 -5.13 4.82
N SER A 312 24.41 -4.78 3.57
CA SER A 312 25.68 -5.19 2.97
C SER A 312 26.87 -4.40 3.56
N PRO A 313 28.06 -5.02 3.73
CA PRO A 313 29.27 -4.30 4.18
C PRO A 313 29.67 -3.16 3.23
N ALA A 314 29.43 -3.32 1.93
CA ALA A 314 29.70 -2.29 0.93
C ALA A 314 28.81 -1.06 1.16
N TYR A 315 27.52 -1.27 1.46
CA TYR A 315 26.58 -0.19 1.77
C TYR A 315 26.95 0.52 3.08
N LEU A 316 27.28 -0.22 4.15
CA LEU A 316 27.73 0.38 5.41
C LEU A 316 29.02 1.21 5.24
N SER A 317 29.97 0.75 4.42
CA SER A 317 31.20 1.48 4.10
C SER A 317 30.92 2.79 3.36
N PHE A 318 30.05 2.74 2.36
CA PHE A 318 29.59 3.91 1.60
C PHE A 318 28.93 4.93 2.52
N LEU A 319 28.01 4.48 3.39
CA LEU A 319 27.33 5.33 4.37
C LEU A 319 28.33 6.03 5.31
N PHE A 320 29.28 5.32 5.91
CA PHE A 320 30.26 5.93 6.82
C PHE A 320 31.10 7.01 6.13
N LYS A 321 31.55 6.76 4.90
CA LYS A 321 32.33 7.74 4.13
C LYS A 321 31.51 8.97 3.76
N ASN A 322 30.25 8.80 3.38
CA ASN A 322 29.42 9.91 2.94
C ASN A 322 28.91 10.77 4.09
N GLU A 323 28.51 10.14 5.20
CA GLU A 323 27.87 10.83 6.33
C GLU A 323 28.89 11.31 7.37
N MET A 324 29.75 10.41 7.82
CA MET A 324 30.70 10.69 8.90
C MET A 324 32.02 11.29 8.37
N LYS A 325 32.19 11.34 7.04
CA LYS A 325 33.42 11.75 6.34
C LYS A 325 34.67 10.97 6.76
N ILE A 326 34.49 9.83 7.43
CA ILE A 326 35.55 8.93 7.91
C ILE A 326 35.11 7.48 7.75
N THR A 327 36.07 6.55 7.75
CA THR A 327 35.74 5.12 7.64
C THR A 327 35.20 4.57 8.96
N PHE A 328 34.47 3.45 8.90
CA PHE A 328 34.02 2.71 10.09
C PHE A 328 35.17 2.38 11.04
N ILE A 329 36.29 1.89 10.49
CA ILE A 329 37.47 1.51 11.27
C ILE A 329 38.12 2.73 11.91
N ASP A 330 38.18 3.87 11.20
CA ASP A 330 38.68 5.12 11.79
C ASP A 330 37.78 5.61 12.92
N TYR A 331 36.45 5.52 12.77
CA TYR A 331 35.51 5.88 13.84
C TYR A 331 35.70 4.98 15.06
N LEU A 332 35.73 3.66 14.87
CA LEU A 332 35.97 2.68 15.94
C LEU A 332 37.28 2.98 16.68
N ASN A 333 38.37 3.18 15.95
CA ASN A 333 39.67 3.48 16.56
C ASN A 333 39.66 4.80 17.33
N LYS A 334 39.04 5.86 16.79
CA LYS A 334 38.88 7.13 17.52
C LYS A 334 38.11 6.94 18.82
N TYR A 335 37.02 6.17 18.78
CA TYR A 335 36.21 5.89 19.96
C TYR A 335 36.99 5.06 21.00
N ARG A 336 37.71 4.01 20.57
CA ARG A 336 38.60 3.23 21.44
C ARG A 336 39.68 4.09 22.10
N ILE A 337 40.29 5.02 21.38
CA ILE A 337 41.27 5.96 21.96
C ILE A 337 40.60 6.90 22.96
N GLN A 338 39.39 7.37 22.68
CA GLN A 338 38.65 8.19 23.64
C GLN A 338 38.36 7.42 24.93
N MET A 339 37.99 6.14 24.85
CA MET A 339 37.82 5.28 26.03
C MET A 339 39.14 4.95 26.72
N ALA A 340 40.23 4.81 25.97
CA ALA A 340 41.56 4.63 26.54
C ALA A 340 41.98 5.84 27.38
N LYS A 341 41.69 7.07 26.92
CA LYS A 341 41.97 8.30 27.69
C LYS A 341 41.25 8.30 29.04
N GLU A 342 40.02 7.80 29.10
CA GLU A 342 39.28 7.65 30.35
C GLU A 342 39.91 6.61 31.28
N LEU A 343 40.30 5.44 30.74
CA LEU A 343 40.98 4.39 31.53
C LEU A 343 42.38 4.78 31.99
N LEU A 344 43.10 5.61 31.23
CA LEU A 344 44.45 6.07 31.59
C LEU A 344 44.46 6.96 32.84
N LYS A 345 43.31 7.49 33.28
CA LYS A 345 43.16 8.22 34.54
C LYS A 345 43.35 7.32 35.76
N ASP A 346 43.13 6.00 35.63
CA ASP A 346 43.46 5.04 36.67
C ASP A 346 44.94 4.66 36.60
N ILE A 347 45.73 5.20 37.53
CA ILE A 347 47.18 4.99 37.63
C ILE A 347 47.57 3.52 37.85
N ARG A 348 46.63 2.66 38.29
CA ARG A 348 46.89 1.24 38.53
C ARG A 348 46.96 0.42 37.25
N LEU A 349 46.36 0.90 36.16
CA LEU A 349 46.35 0.20 34.88
C LEU A 349 47.64 0.49 34.12
N LYS A 350 48.34 -0.55 33.66
CA LYS A 350 49.49 -0.39 32.75
C LYS A 350 48.99 -0.04 31.35
N ASN A 351 49.80 0.68 30.57
CA ASN A 351 49.39 1.15 29.23
C ASN A 351 48.98 0.00 28.28
N TYR A 352 49.66 -1.15 28.37
CA TYR A 352 49.29 -2.32 27.57
C TYR A 352 47.94 -2.91 28.00
N GLU A 353 47.64 -2.92 29.30
CA GLU A 353 46.36 -3.43 29.82
C GLU A 353 45.20 -2.55 29.34
N VAL A 354 45.42 -1.23 29.26
CA VAL A 354 44.45 -0.31 28.67
C VAL A 354 44.23 -0.61 27.20
N ALA A 355 45.30 -0.87 26.44
CA ALA A 355 45.20 -1.22 25.02
C ALA A 355 44.30 -2.45 24.80
N PHE A 356 44.53 -3.53 25.55
CA PHE A 356 43.70 -4.73 25.50
C PHE A 356 42.26 -4.49 25.98
N LYS A 357 42.06 -3.73 27.07
CA LYS A 357 40.72 -3.45 27.62
C LYS A 357 39.82 -2.67 26.66
N VAL A 358 40.39 -1.82 25.80
CA VAL A 358 39.60 -1.08 24.79
C VAL A 358 39.50 -1.82 23.46
N GLY A 359 39.99 -3.06 23.36
CA GLY A 359 39.80 -3.92 22.19
C GLY A 359 40.92 -3.88 21.14
N PHE A 360 42.11 -3.39 21.47
CA PHE A 360 43.29 -3.57 20.60
C PHE A 360 43.99 -4.90 20.91
N GLN A 361 44.23 -5.70 19.87
CA GLN A 361 44.99 -6.95 19.96
C GLN A 361 46.50 -6.75 19.86
N ASP A 362 46.93 -5.62 19.28
CA ASP A 362 48.34 -5.25 19.11
C ASP A 362 48.63 -3.91 19.79
N GLU A 363 49.43 -3.96 20.84
CA GLU A 363 49.88 -2.78 21.61
C GLU A 363 50.66 -1.78 20.75
N LYS A 364 51.50 -2.25 19.81
CA LYS A 364 52.29 -1.37 18.94
C LYS A 364 51.36 -0.56 18.03
N TYR A 365 50.32 -1.19 17.52
CA TYR A 365 49.29 -0.52 16.74
C TYR A 365 48.52 0.50 17.59
N PHE A 366 48.15 0.14 18.82
CA PHE A 366 47.54 1.06 19.78
C PHE A 366 48.42 2.29 20.03
N TYR A 367 49.71 2.12 20.36
CA TYR A 367 50.59 3.25 20.64
C TYR A 367 50.73 4.20 19.45
N LYS A 368 50.80 3.64 18.23
CA LYS A 368 50.83 4.42 16.99
C LYS A 368 49.55 5.23 16.81
N LEU A 369 48.38 4.63 17.00
CA LEU A 369 47.09 5.32 16.87
C LEU A 369 46.85 6.33 17.98
N PHE A 370 47.20 6.01 19.22
CA PHE A 370 47.05 6.91 20.35
C PHE A 370 47.84 8.19 20.10
N LYS A 371 49.12 8.08 19.71
CA LYS A 371 49.94 9.24 19.34
C LYS A 371 49.39 9.98 18.13
N LYS A 372 48.90 9.27 17.10
CA LYS A 372 48.29 9.87 15.91
C LYS A 372 47.08 10.73 16.26
N TYR A 373 46.17 10.26 17.12
CA TYR A 373 44.91 10.96 17.40
C TYR A 373 45.01 11.97 18.54
N THR A 374 45.96 11.83 19.46
CA THR A 374 46.10 12.72 20.63
C THR A 374 47.31 13.67 20.56
N GLY A 375 48.27 13.38 19.67
CA GLY A 375 49.56 14.09 19.60
C GLY A 375 50.59 13.62 20.64
N LEU A 376 50.18 12.86 21.67
CA LEU A 376 51.02 12.42 22.78
C LEU A 376 51.11 10.89 22.83
N THR A 377 52.20 10.34 23.38
CA THR A 377 52.19 8.91 23.74
C THR A 377 51.24 8.67 24.92
N ALA A 378 50.75 7.45 25.08
CA ALA A 378 49.89 7.11 26.23
C ALA A 378 50.57 7.41 27.58
N SER A 379 51.89 7.22 27.68
CA SER A 379 52.67 7.60 28.86
C SER A 379 52.69 9.11 29.06
N GLN A 380 53.03 9.88 28.02
CA GLN A 380 53.05 11.34 28.10
C GLN A 380 51.67 11.93 28.43
N TYR A 381 50.60 11.33 27.90
CA TYR A 381 49.23 11.73 28.21
C TYR A 381 48.92 11.49 29.69
N ARG A 382 49.32 10.34 30.25
CA ARG A 382 49.18 10.04 31.67
C ARG A 382 49.99 11.00 32.55
N ASP A 383 51.23 11.28 32.20
CA ASP A 383 52.08 12.22 32.93
C ASP A 383 51.44 13.62 32.95
N SER A 384 50.80 14.03 31.84
CA SER A 384 50.07 15.30 31.77
C SER A 384 48.84 15.36 32.68
N LEU A 385 48.15 14.24 32.90
CA LEU A 385 47.02 14.16 33.83
C LEU A 385 47.48 14.25 35.29
N ASN A 386 48.62 13.65 35.62
CA ASN A 386 49.21 13.69 36.96
C ASN A 386 49.82 15.06 37.30
N ALA A 387 50.14 15.89 36.30
CA ALA A 387 50.60 17.25 36.51
C ALA A 387 49.46 18.28 36.70
N LEU A 388 48.21 17.88 36.43
CA LEU A 388 46.99 18.71 36.53
C LEU A 388 46.13 18.38 37.76
N ASN A 389 46.44 17.30 38.47
CA ASN A 389 45.86 16.93 39.77
C ASN A 389 46.90 17.16 40.86
#